data_AF-A0A164U2S8-F1
#
_entry.id   AF-A0A164U2S8-F1
#
_cell.length_a   1.000
_cell.length_b   1.000
_cell.length_c   1.000
_cell.angle_alpha   90.00
_cell.angle_beta   90.00
_cell.angle_gamma   90.00
#
_symmetry.space_group_name_H-M   'P 1'
#
loop_
_entity.id
_entity.type
_entity.pdbx_description
1 polymer ?
#
loop_
_entity_poly.entity_id
_entity_poly.type
_entity_poly.pdbx_seq_one_letter_code
_entity_poly.pdbx_strand_id
1 'polypeptide(L)'
;MLALSSCSRPPIANRMQRRLAQVHSISDPSLRFQLLLKLHLDNVGDQLKSELKTMPTNHPVLVMWHQVPTPMKFLKQAKDHLLRHPPYEGSDFLSHPSKWILLRDSLIHMLLLKMEIYKEKTARPSRYLNASLGQSSNASCLPTIDEADD
;
A
#
# COMPACT_ATOMS: atom_id res chain seq x y z
N MET A 1 9.91 -51.07 2.22
CA MET A 1 8.60 -50.44 2.48
C MET A 1 8.86 -49.15 3.24
N LEU A 2 8.70 -47.98 2.62
CA LEU A 2 8.91 -46.67 3.25
C LEU A 2 7.54 -46.02 3.50
N ALA A 3 7.25 -45.72 4.76
CA ALA A 3 6.02 -45.08 5.18
C ALA A 3 6.04 -43.60 4.78
N LEU A 4 5.06 -43.19 3.97
CA LEU A 4 4.81 -41.79 3.61
C LEU A 4 4.24 -41.07 4.84
N SER A 5 5.11 -40.34 5.53
CA SER A 5 4.73 -39.47 6.64
C SER A 5 3.89 -38.31 6.10
N SER A 6 2.58 -38.44 6.25
CA SER A 6 1.59 -37.47 5.81
C SER A 6 1.63 -36.27 6.76
N CYS A 7 2.35 -35.22 6.36
CA CYS A 7 2.35 -33.91 7.02
C CYS A 7 0.97 -33.24 6.89
N SER A 8 0.01 -33.66 7.72
CA SER A 8 -1.32 -33.08 7.78
C SER A 8 -1.21 -31.64 8.31
N ARG A 9 -1.38 -30.66 7.42
CA ARG A 9 -1.43 -29.24 7.78
C ARG A 9 -2.61 -29.04 8.74
N PRO A 10 -2.41 -28.49 9.95
CA PRO A 10 -3.53 -28.26 10.85
C PRO A 10 -4.55 -27.30 10.20
N PRO A 11 -5.85 -27.55 10.37
CA PRO A 11 -6.91 -26.76 9.73
C PRO A 11 -6.79 -25.28 10.10
N ILE A 12 -7.10 -24.40 9.13
CA ILE A 12 -6.87 -22.95 9.20
C ILE A 12 -7.54 -22.31 10.44
N ALA A 13 -8.67 -22.84 10.88
CA ALA A 13 -9.36 -22.42 12.11
C ALA A 13 -8.47 -22.50 13.36
N ASN A 14 -7.65 -23.56 13.48
CA ASN A 14 -6.73 -23.75 14.61
C ASN A 14 -5.61 -22.70 14.65
N ARG A 15 -5.23 -22.11 13.50
CA ARG A 15 -4.17 -21.09 13.45
C ARG A 15 -4.65 -19.73 13.93
N MET A 16 -5.86 -19.34 13.56
CA MET A 16 -6.49 -18.09 14.02
C MET A 16 -6.75 -18.13 15.53
N GLN A 17 -7.32 -19.23 16.04
CA GLN A 17 -7.54 -19.40 17.48
C GLN A 17 -6.24 -19.35 18.29
N ARG A 18 -5.16 -20.00 17.82
CA ARG A 18 -3.85 -19.92 18.49
C ARG A 18 -3.28 -18.50 18.51
N ARG A 19 -3.42 -17.75 17.40
CA ARG A 19 -2.96 -16.36 17.32
C ARG A 19 -3.77 -15.45 18.23
N LEU A 20 -5.10 -15.62 18.28
CA LEU A 20 -5.95 -14.86 19.20
C LEU A 20 -5.60 -15.18 20.66
N ALA A 21 -5.42 -16.45 21.01
CA ALA A 21 -5.01 -16.84 22.37
C ALA A 21 -3.67 -16.21 22.78
N GLN A 22 -2.68 -16.19 21.88
CA GLN A 22 -1.41 -15.49 22.13
C GLN A 22 -1.61 -13.99 22.34
N VAL A 23 -2.47 -13.35 21.54
CA VAL A 23 -2.73 -11.91 21.68
C VAL A 23 -3.46 -11.58 22.98
N HIS A 24 -4.36 -12.46 23.45
CA HIS A 24 -5.02 -12.29 24.75
C HIS A 24 -4.08 -12.41 25.95
N SER A 25 -2.95 -13.12 25.81
CA SER A 25 -1.92 -13.22 26.87
C SER A 25 -1.01 -12.00 27.00
N ILE A 26 -1.16 -10.98 26.15
CA ILE A 26 -0.32 -9.78 26.16
C ILE A 26 -0.85 -8.78 27.18
N SER A 27 0.00 -8.40 28.14
CA SER A 27 -0.33 -7.45 29.20
C SER A 27 -0.41 -6.00 28.70
N ASP A 28 0.37 -5.63 27.68
CA ASP A 28 0.37 -4.28 27.11
C ASP A 28 -0.89 -4.08 26.22
N PRO A 29 -1.82 -3.20 26.61
CA PRO A 29 -3.05 -2.97 25.86
C PRO A 29 -2.80 -2.37 24.47
N SER A 30 -1.76 -1.56 24.31
CA SER A 30 -1.41 -0.91 23.03
C SER A 30 -0.86 -1.93 22.04
N LEU A 31 0.07 -2.77 22.49
CA LEU A 31 0.61 -3.86 21.66
C LEU A 31 -0.48 -4.88 21.31
N ARG A 32 -1.35 -5.22 22.28
CA ARG A 32 -2.49 -6.12 22.06
C ARG A 32 -3.43 -5.55 20.99
N PHE A 33 -3.78 -4.27 21.08
CA PHE A 33 -4.61 -3.59 20.09
C PHE A 33 -3.99 -3.66 18.69
N GLN A 34 -2.71 -3.31 18.54
CA GLN A 34 -2.03 -3.35 17.25
C GLN A 34 -2.01 -4.75 16.64
N LEU A 35 -1.79 -5.79 17.45
CA LEU A 35 -1.77 -7.17 16.98
C LEU A 35 -3.16 -7.65 16.55
N LEU A 36 -4.20 -7.34 17.32
CA LEU A 36 -5.58 -7.64 16.92
C LEU A 36 -5.95 -6.91 15.64
N LEU A 37 -5.64 -5.62 15.55
CA LEU A 37 -5.89 -4.80 14.36
C LEU A 37 -5.21 -5.40 13.13
N LYS A 38 -3.94 -5.82 13.26
CA LYS A 38 -3.21 -6.49 12.18
C LYS A 38 -3.89 -7.77 11.71
N LEU A 39 -4.32 -8.63 12.64
CA LEU A 39 -5.03 -9.87 12.29
C LEU A 39 -6.34 -9.58 11.53
N HIS A 40 -7.08 -8.55 11.95
CA HIS A 40 -8.32 -8.16 11.30
C HIS A 40 -8.06 -7.56 9.92
N LEU A 41 -7.08 -6.66 9.78
CA LEU A 41 -6.66 -6.09 8.50
C LEU A 41 -6.22 -7.17 7.51
N ASP A 42 -5.50 -8.19 7.98
CA ASP A 42 -5.10 -9.32 7.14
C ASP A 42 -6.33 -10.12 6.67
N ASN A 43 -7.27 -10.42 7.58
CA ASN A 43 -8.50 -11.13 7.24
C ASN A 43 -9.37 -10.36 6.24
N VAL A 44 -9.59 -9.06 6.48
CA VAL A 44 -10.34 -8.18 5.56
C VAL A 44 -9.63 -8.05 4.21
N GLY A 45 -8.30 -7.97 4.22
CA GLY A 45 -7.50 -7.95 2.98
C GLY A 45 -7.64 -9.24 2.16
N ASP A 46 -7.66 -10.40 2.82
CA ASP A 46 -7.86 -11.69 2.14
C ASP A 46 -9.30 -11.86 1.63
N GLN A 47 -10.30 -11.38 2.38
CA GLN A 47 -11.69 -11.31 1.92
C GLN A 47 -11.82 -10.43 0.68
N LEU A 48 -11.27 -9.21 0.71
CA LEU A 48 -11.28 -8.30 -0.45
C LEU A 48 -10.62 -8.94 -1.68
N LYS A 49 -9.50 -9.65 -1.50
CA LYS A 49 -8.84 -10.40 -2.60
C LYS A 49 -9.73 -11.49 -3.17
N SER A 50 -10.50 -12.17 -2.33
CA SER A 50 -11.45 -13.19 -2.78
C SER A 50 -12.61 -12.55 -3.53
N GLU A 51 -13.17 -11.46 -2.99
CA GLU A 51 -14.29 -10.71 -3.59
C GLU A 51 -13.93 -10.13 -4.95
N LEU A 52 -12.69 -9.65 -5.13
CA LEU A 52 -12.21 -9.13 -6.41
C LEU A 52 -12.32 -10.15 -7.55
N LYS A 53 -12.29 -11.46 -7.26
CA LYS A 53 -12.44 -12.50 -8.28
C LYS A 53 -13.88 -12.63 -8.79
N THR A 54 -14.86 -12.24 -7.99
CA THR A 54 -16.30 -12.35 -8.30
C THR A 54 -16.95 -10.97 -8.47
N MET A 55 -16.18 -9.90 -8.39
CA MET A 55 -16.64 -8.52 -8.50
C MET A 55 -17.02 -8.20 -9.96
N PRO A 56 -18.05 -7.37 -10.21
CA PRO A 56 -18.42 -6.96 -11.55
C PRO A 56 -17.25 -6.27 -12.28
N THR A 57 -17.11 -6.53 -13.58
CA THR A 57 -16.00 -6.01 -14.41
C THR A 57 -16.00 -4.48 -14.54
N ASN A 58 -17.15 -3.84 -14.36
CA ASN A 58 -17.30 -2.38 -14.35
C ASN A 58 -17.05 -1.75 -12.96
N HIS A 59 -16.77 -2.54 -11.92
CA HIS A 59 -16.56 -2.01 -10.59
C HIS A 59 -15.24 -1.22 -10.53
N PRO A 60 -15.21 0.02 -10.03
CA PRO A 60 -14.04 0.89 -10.11
C PRO A 60 -12.80 0.30 -9.42
N VAL A 61 -12.98 -0.40 -8.30
CA VAL A 61 -11.88 -1.08 -7.60
C VAL A 61 -11.26 -2.17 -8.47
N LEU A 62 -12.07 -2.98 -9.16
CA LEU A 62 -11.57 -4.06 -10.01
C LEU A 62 -10.87 -3.49 -11.25
N VAL A 63 -11.46 -2.46 -11.87
CA VAL A 63 -10.86 -1.76 -13.01
C VAL A 63 -9.47 -1.23 -12.65
N MET A 64 -9.35 -0.50 -11.53
CA MET A 64 -8.06 0.03 -11.09
C MET A 64 -7.07 -1.06 -10.70
N TRP A 65 -7.56 -2.13 -10.05
CA TRP A 65 -6.74 -3.25 -9.63
C TRP A 65 -6.02 -3.95 -10.79
N HIS A 66 -6.66 -4.04 -11.97
CA HIS A 66 -6.06 -4.62 -13.17
C HIS A 66 -5.22 -3.63 -13.98
N GLN A 67 -5.35 -2.33 -13.75
CA GLN A 67 -4.56 -1.30 -14.44
C GLN A 67 -3.17 -1.08 -13.82
N VAL A 68 -2.95 -1.55 -12.59
CA VAL A 68 -1.66 -1.40 -11.91
C VAL A 68 -0.82 -2.68 -12.01
N PRO A 69 0.52 -2.57 -12.14
CA PRO A 69 1.38 -3.75 -12.32
C PRO A 69 1.58 -4.56 -11.04
N THR A 70 1.37 -3.96 -9.86
CA THR A 70 1.63 -4.61 -8.56
C THR A 70 0.50 -4.38 -7.54
N PRO A 71 -0.74 -4.83 -7.81
CA PRO A 71 -1.90 -4.57 -6.93
C PRO A 71 -1.69 -5.08 -5.49
N MET A 72 -1.00 -6.21 -5.33
CA MET A 72 -0.64 -6.75 -4.01
C MET A 72 0.23 -5.80 -3.18
N LYS A 73 1.11 -5.04 -3.84
CA LYS A 73 1.98 -4.06 -3.16
C LYS A 73 1.15 -2.91 -2.61
N PHE A 74 0.17 -2.43 -3.38
CA PHE A 74 -0.73 -1.36 -2.95
C PHE A 74 -1.65 -1.82 -1.82
N LEU A 75 -2.16 -3.05 -1.88
CA LEU A 75 -2.93 -3.64 -0.77
C LEU A 75 -2.08 -3.73 0.50
N LYS A 76 -0.82 -4.16 0.40
CA LYS A 76 0.10 -4.18 1.54
C LYS A 76 0.31 -2.77 2.11
N GLN A 77 0.57 -1.78 1.25
CA GLN A 77 0.75 -0.39 1.67
C GLN A 77 -0.52 0.19 2.33
N ALA A 78 -1.70 -0.18 1.85
CA ALA A 78 -2.96 0.23 2.45
C ALA A 78 -3.15 -0.37 3.86
N LYS A 79 -2.86 -1.66 4.02
CA LYS A 79 -2.87 -2.32 5.35
C LYS A 79 -1.86 -1.70 6.29
N ASP A 80 -0.63 -1.47 5.84
CA ASP A 80 0.43 -0.86 6.65
C ASP A 80 0.05 0.57 7.07
N HIS A 81 -0.64 1.31 6.21
CA HIS A 81 -1.17 2.64 6.54
C HIS A 81 -2.23 2.55 7.64
N LEU A 82 -3.22 1.68 7.50
CA LEU A 82 -4.29 1.54 8.49
C LEU A 82 -3.80 0.95 9.82
N LEU A 83 -2.71 0.20 9.80
CA LEU A 83 -2.08 -0.28 11.02
C LEU A 83 -1.42 0.86 11.82
N ARG A 84 -0.86 1.86 11.12
CA ARG A 84 -0.24 3.04 11.74
C ARG A 84 -1.25 4.13 12.09
N HIS A 85 -2.27 4.27 11.26
CA HIS A 85 -3.32 5.28 11.38
C HIS A 85 -4.68 4.57 11.30
N PRO A 86 -5.09 3.89 12.38
CA PRO A 86 -6.37 3.23 12.42
C PRO A 86 -7.48 4.28 12.31
N PRO A 87 -8.60 3.96 11.63
CA PRO A 87 -9.73 4.88 11.52
C PRO A 87 -10.42 5.15 12.88
N TYR A 88 -10.17 4.29 13.87
CA TYR A 88 -10.68 4.40 15.22
C TYR A 88 -9.63 3.96 16.23
N GLU A 89 -9.58 4.68 17.36
CA GLU A 89 -8.76 4.32 18.50
C GLU A 89 -9.60 3.55 19.53
N GLY A 90 -8.99 2.55 20.17
CA GLY A 90 -9.59 1.78 21.25
C GLY A 90 -9.93 0.34 20.89
N SER A 91 -9.67 -0.58 21.84
CA SER A 91 -9.92 -2.01 21.68
C SER A 91 -11.39 -2.37 21.47
N ASP A 92 -12.31 -1.51 21.92
CA ASP A 92 -13.76 -1.75 21.84
C ASP A 92 -14.26 -1.77 20.41
N PHE A 93 -13.51 -1.15 19.48
CA PHE A 93 -13.76 -1.26 18.05
C PHE A 93 -13.69 -2.73 17.57
N LEU A 94 -12.69 -3.47 18.05
CA LEU A 94 -12.43 -4.84 17.63
C LEU A 94 -13.46 -5.82 18.17
N SER A 95 -14.09 -5.48 19.29
CA SER A 95 -15.15 -6.29 19.93
C SER A 95 -16.48 -6.27 19.18
N HIS A 96 -16.68 -5.37 18.21
CA HIS A 96 -17.95 -5.20 17.50
C HIS A 96 -17.79 -5.51 16.00
N PRO A 97 -18.28 -6.67 15.52
CA PRO A 97 -18.16 -7.07 14.12
C PRO A 97 -18.78 -6.08 13.13
N SER A 98 -19.84 -5.38 13.53
CA SER A 98 -20.48 -4.33 12.71
C SER A 98 -19.53 -3.18 12.38
N LYS A 99 -18.55 -2.90 13.25
CA LYS A 99 -17.52 -1.88 13.03
C LYS A 99 -16.43 -2.36 12.06
N TRP A 100 -16.34 -3.66 11.77
CA TRP A 100 -15.38 -4.20 10.79
C TRP A 100 -15.70 -3.74 9.36
N ILE A 101 -16.96 -3.40 9.08
CA ILE A 101 -17.38 -2.78 7.81
C ILE A 101 -16.59 -1.48 7.59
N LEU A 102 -16.41 -0.67 8.64
CA LEU A 102 -15.65 0.57 8.57
C LEU A 102 -14.16 0.32 8.27
N LEU A 103 -13.60 -0.75 8.80
CA LEU A 103 -12.22 -1.16 8.49
C LEU A 103 -12.07 -1.57 7.03
N ARG A 104 -13.06 -2.29 6.49
CA ARG A 104 -13.13 -2.68 5.08
C ARG A 104 -13.23 -1.46 4.18
N ASP A 105 -14.14 -0.55 4.47
CA ASP A 105 -14.33 0.67 3.68
C ASP A 105 -13.08 1.56 3.71
N SER A 106 -12.44 1.67 4.88
CA SER A 106 -11.15 2.36 5.02
C SER A 106 -10.05 1.70 4.20
N LEU A 107 -10.01 0.36 4.15
CA LEU A 107 -9.02 -0.38 3.36
C LEU A 107 -9.23 -0.17 1.86
N ILE A 108 -10.48 -0.23 1.39
CA ILE A 108 -10.83 0.03 -0.01
C ILE A 108 -10.47 1.46 -0.37
N HIS A 109 -10.86 2.44 0.44
CA HIS A 109 -10.54 3.84 0.21
C HIS A 109 -9.03 4.07 0.10
N MET A 110 -8.25 3.54 1.04
CA MET A 110 -6.80 3.69 1.03
C MET A 110 -6.15 2.98 -0.17
N LEU A 111 -6.65 1.80 -0.54
CA LEU A 111 -6.20 1.07 -1.71
C LEU A 111 -6.43 1.88 -2.99
N LEU A 112 -7.63 2.45 -3.17
CA LEU A 112 -7.95 3.31 -4.32
C LEU A 112 -7.04 4.53 -4.37
N LEU A 113 -6.87 5.23 -3.25
CA LEU A 113 -6.02 6.41 -3.18
C LEU A 113 -4.57 6.10 -3.61
N LYS A 114 -4.01 4.98 -3.15
CA LYS A 114 -2.64 4.57 -3.51
C LYS A 114 -2.51 4.22 -5.00
N MET A 115 -3.52 3.59 -5.60
CA MET A 115 -3.51 3.27 -7.02
C MET A 115 -3.69 4.52 -7.89
N GLU A 116 -4.52 5.47 -7.47
CA GLU A 116 -4.73 6.73 -8.20
C GLU A 116 -3.46 7.59 -8.21
N ILE A 117 -2.81 7.74 -7.05
CA ILE A 117 -1.52 8.44 -6.94
C ILE A 117 -0.46 7.79 -7.84
N TYR A 118 -0.46 6.46 -7.96
CA TYR A 118 0.45 5.76 -8.86
C TYR A 118 0.16 6.11 -10.33
N LYS A 119 -1.11 6.07 -10.74
CA LYS A 119 -1.51 6.41 -12.11
C LYS A 119 -1.13 7.84 -12.48
N GLU A 120 -1.38 8.81 -11.60
CA GLU A 120 -1.00 10.21 -11.83
C GLU A 120 0.52 10.37 -12.03
N LYS A 121 1.32 9.70 -11.20
CA LYS A 121 2.79 9.70 -11.31
C LYS A 121 3.29 9.08 -12.61
N THR A 122 2.63 8.04 -13.11
CA THR A 122 2.99 7.43 -14.40
C THR A 122 2.50 8.24 -15.61
N ALA A 123 1.38 8.95 -15.48
CA ALA A 123 0.80 9.74 -16.56
C ALA A 123 1.51 11.08 -16.79
N ARG A 124 2.23 11.59 -15.78
CA ARG A 124 3.10 12.77 -15.89
C ARG A 124 4.56 12.34 -15.97
N PRO A 125 5.08 11.92 -17.14
CA PRO A 125 6.51 11.74 -17.30
C PRO A 125 7.18 13.09 -16.98
N SER A 126 8.13 13.05 -16.05
CA SER A 126 8.88 14.20 -15.55
C SER A 126 9.34 15.09 -16.72
N ARG A 127 8.75 16.29 -16.84
CA ARG A 127 9.12 17.28 -17.87
C ARG A 127 10.44 18.02 -17.56
N TYR A 128 11.26 17.50 -16.64
CA TYR A 128 12.47 18.18 -16.15
C TYR A 128 13.77 17.40 -16.40
N LEU A 129 13.94 16.80 -17.58
CA LEU A 129 15.24 16.21 -17.99
C LEU A 129 15.76 16.64 -19.37
N ASN A 130 15.23 17.71 -19.97
CA ASN A 130 15.78 18.28 -21.22
C ASN A 130 16.15 19.77 -21.10
N ALA A 131 16.73 20.18 -19.97
CA ALA A 131 17.30 21.52 -19.80
C ALA A 131 18.79 21.44 -19.47
N SER A 132 19.60 20.81 -20.32
CA SER A 132 21.06 20.98 -20.38
C SER A 132 21.66 20.16 -21.52
N LEU A 133 21.42 20.56 -22.77
CA LEU A 133 22.28 20.17 -23.90
C LEU A 133 22.03 21.10 -25.09
N GLY A 134 22.96 22.04 -25.29
CA GLY A 134 22.96 23.05 -26.35
C GLY A 134 23.11 24.45 -25.75
N GLN A 135 24.19 25.20 -25.88
CA GLN A 135 25.27 25.17 -26.86
C GLN A 135 26.60 25.54 -26.20
N SER A 136 27.57 24.68 -26.45
CA SER A 136 28.98 25.00 -26.48
C SER A 136 29.28 25.81 -27.75
N SER A 137 30.31 26.65 -27.67
CA SER A 137 31.02 27.33 -28.76
C SER A 137 30.46 28.69 -29.20
N ASN A 138 31.13 29.75 -28.75
CA ASN A 138 31.90 30.62 -29.65
C ASN A 138 32.99 31.34 -28.87
N ALA A 139 34.22 30.86 -29.06
CA ALA A 139 35.40 31.70 -28.98
C ALA A 139 35.35 32.70 -30.14
N SER A 140 35.66 33.97 -29.85
CA SER A 140 36.68 34.76 -30.58
C SER A 140 36.45 36.26 -30.51
N CYS A 141 37.59 36.94 -30.33
CA CYS A 141 37.94 38.30 -30.75
C CYS A 141 37.49 39.48 -29.88
N LEU A 142 38.50 40.02 -29.17
CA LEU A 142 38.68 41.43 -28.86
C LEU A 142 38.32 42.33 -30.06
N PRO A 143 37.87 43.55 -29.76
CA PRO A 143 38.36 44.72 -30.45
C PRO A 143 39.16 45.63 -29.50
N THR A 144 40.37 45.91 -29.94
CA THR A 144 41.19 47.09 -29.67
C THR A 144 40.36 48.37 -29.51
N ILE A 145 40.66 49.15 -28.48
CA ILE A 145 40.28 50.57 -28.41
C ILE A 145 41.60 51.35 -28.47
N ASP A 146 41.81 51.97 -29.63
CA ASP A 146 42.81 52.98 -29.93
C ASP A 146 42.28 54.38 -29.58
N GLU A 147 43.21 55.27 -29.20
CA GLU A 147 43.19 56.76 -29.28
C GLU A 147 42.12 57.55 -28.46
N ALA A 148 42.34 58.76 -27.93
CA ALA A 148 43.31 59.86 -28.11
C ALA A 148 43.40 60.65 -26.76
N ASP A 149 44.55 61.17 -26.31
CA ASP A 149 45.16 62.49 -26.62
C ASP A 149 44.29 63.72 -26.28
N ASP A 150 44.48 64.29 -25.08
CA ASP A 150 44.85 65.70 -24.78
C ASP A 150 45.26 65.82 -23.28
#